data_AF-A0A0B1RU55-F1
#
_entry.id   AF-A0A0B1RU55-F1
#
_cell.length_a   1.000
_cell.length_b   1.000
_cell.length_c   1.000
_cell.angle_alpha   90.00
_cell.angle_beta   90.00
_cell.angle_gamma   90.00
#
_symmetry.space_group_name_H-M   'P 1'
#
loop_
_entity.id
_entity.type
_entity.pdbx_description
1 polymer ?
#
loop_
_entity_poly.entity_id
_entity_poly.type
_entity_poly.pdbx_seq_one_letter_code
_entity_poly.pdbx_strand_id
1 'polypeptide(L)'
;MVHQNWEALINRFHDEELEVRIEAVKVVAQMVRVSKTFVYRRVRQQMWPLVEKWMREASTHTYSSTSAAYKYQLTILQNIADIFIGIDTVPEDVQMVLKLLSLYTTKMGNPQLKKEAESSKKRLEEYLEEKKKSAEEEMR
;
A
#
# COMPACT_ATOMS: atom_id res chain seq x y z
N MET A 1 7.44 -22.05 0.80
CA MET A 1 8.19 -20.83 1.14
C MET A 1 7.29 -19.64 1.45
N VAL A 2 6.50 -19.11 0.51
CA VAL A 2 5.60 -17.94 0.77
C VAL A 2 4.66 -18.16 1.97
N HIS A 3 4.09 -19.35 2.11
CA HIS A 3 3.22 -19.68 3.25
C HIS A 3 3.94 -19.61 4.61
N GLN A 4 5.14 -20.18 4.71
CA GLN A 4 5.92 -20.21 5.96
C GLN A 4 6.47 -18.82 6.31
N ASN A 5 6.85 -18.03 5.31
CA ASN A 5 7.43 -16.71 5.53
C ASN A 5 6.36 -15.66 5.86
N TRP A 6 5.12 -15.87 5.41
CA TRP A 6 4.05 -14.88 5.60
C TRP A 6 3.62 -14.71 7.06
N GLU A 7 3.50 -15.81 7.81
CA GLU A 7 3.09 -15.75 9.23
C GLU A 7 4.12 -14.98 10.07
N ALA A 8 5.40 -15.26 9.87
CA ALA A 8 6.46 -14.50 10.51
C ALA A 8 6.43 -13.01 10.09
N LEU A 9 6.21 -12.74 8.80
CA LEU A 9 6.17 -11.38 8.25
C LEU A 9 4.99 -10.55 8.77
N ILE A 10 3.79 -11.12 8.83
CA ILE A 10 2.60 -10.37 9.26
C ILE A 10 2.70 -9.96 10.74
N ASN A 11 3.34 -10.78 11.57
CA ASN A 11 3.63 -10.44 12.96
C ASN A 11 4.51 -9.19 13.06
N ARG A 12 5.39 -8.96 12.08
CA ARG A 12 6.27 -7.76 12.06
C ARG A 12 5.52 -6.45 11.92
N PHE A 13 4.29 -6.45 11.40
CA PHE A 13 3.44 -5.25 11.33
C PHE A 13 2.90 -4.82 12.70
N HIS A 14 3.06 -5.64 13.74
CA HIS A 14 2.65 -5.34 15.11
C HIS A 14 3.81 -4.89 16.01
N ASP A 15 5.07 -5.08 15.60
CA ASP A 15 6.25 -4.72 16.42
C ASP A 15 6.25 -3.22 16.74
N GLU A 16 6.72 -2.81 17.92
CA GLU A 16 6.72 -1.39 18.33
C GLU A 16 7.71 -0.56 17.50
N GLU A 17 8.80 -1.20 17.06
CA GLU A 17 9.84 -0.62 16.23
C GLU A 17 9.37 -0.43 14.79
N LEU A 18 9.13 0.82 14.40
CA LEU A 18 8.64 1.18 13.06
C LEU A 18 9.65 0.84 11.97
N GLU A 19 10.95 0.80 12.28
CA GLU A 19 12.00 0.32 11.39
C GLU A 19 11.75 -1.12 10.94
N VAL A 20 11.25 -1.98 11.84
CA VAL A 20 10.91 -3.36 11.51
C VAL A 20 9.70 -3.42 10.57
N ARG A 21 8.70 -2.56 10.81
CA ARG A 21 7.53 -2.44 9.92
C ARG A 21 7.90 -1.92 8.54
N ILE A 22 8.86 -0.99 8.44
CA ILE A 22 9.40 -0.48 7.18
C ILE A 22 9.98 -1.64 6.35
N GLU A 23 10.84 -2.46 6.95
CA GLU A 23 11.40 -3.61 6.25
C GLU A 23 10.32 -4.65 5.90
N ALA A 24 9.32 -4.84 6.76
CA ALA A 24 8.20 -5.72 6.45
C ALA A 24 7.43 -5.28 5.19
N VAL A 25 7.18 -3.98 5.00
CA VAL A 25 6.56 -3.44 3.77
C VAL A 25 7.40 -3.75 2.54
N LYS A 26 8.71 -3.55 2.60
CA LYS A 26 9.62 -3.85 1.48
C LYS A 26 9.62 -5.34 1.12
N VAL A 27 9.62 -6.21 2.13
CA VAL A 27 9.51 -7.65 1.93
C VAL A 27 8.18 -8.00 1.28
N VAL A 28 7.06 -7.42 1.70
CA VAL A 28 5.76 -7.64 1.03
C VAL A 28 5.82 -7.19 -0.44
N ALA A 29 6.35 -6.00 -0.73
CA ALA A 29 6.48 -5.52 -2.11
C ALA A 29 7.28 -6.50 -2.98
N GLN A 30 8.39 -7.03 -2.46
CA GLN A 30 9.18 -8.05 -3.14
C GLN A 30 8.42 -9.38 -3.30
N MET A 31 7.69 -9.81 -2.27
CA MET A 31 6.88 -11.04 -2.34
C MET A 31 5.77 -10.93 -3.38
N VAL A 32 5.09 -9.77 -3.46
CA VAL A 32 4.09 -9.48 -4.49
C VAL A 32 4.73 -9.50 -5.87
N ARG A 33 5.90 -8.90 -6.04
CA ARG A 33 6.61 -8.90 -7.32
C ARG A 33 6.85 -10.32 -7.85
N VAL A 34 7.21 -11.26 -6.97
CA VAL A 34 7.52 -12.65 -7.34
C VAL A 34 6.26 -13.53 -7.41
N SER A 35 5.30 -13.33 -6.51
CA SER A 35 4.18 -14.27 -6.30
C SER A 35 2.85 -13.78 -6.86
N LYS A 36 2.76 -12.49 -7.23
CA LYS A 36 1.60 -11.87 -7.86
C LYS A 36 0.28 -12.16 -7.10
N THR A 37 -0.74 -12.64 -7.81
CA THR A 37 -2.07 -12.97 -7.29
C THR A 37 -2.05 -14.03 -6.18
N PHE A 38 -1.02 -14.86 -6.06
CA PHE A 38 -0.93 -15.89 -5.03
C PHE A 38 -0.92 -15.32 -3.60
N VAL A 39 -0.47 -14.07 -3.44
CA VAL A 39 -0.49 -13.36 -2.14
C VAL A 39 -1.65 -12.37 -2.02
N TYR A 40 -2.62 -12.39 -2.95
CA TYR A 40 -3.77 -11.47 -2.94
C TYR A 40 -4.51 -11.48 -1.60
N ARG A 41 -5.01 -12.65 -1.16
CA ARG A 41 -5.79 -12.76 0.10
C ARG A 41 -4.99 -12.28 1.31
N ARG A 42 -3.70 -12.57 1.32
CA ARG A 42 -2.75 -12.20 2.38
C ARG A 42 -2.57 -10.69 2.48
N VAL A 43 -2.25 -10.04 1.36
CA VAL A 43 -2.12 -8.60 1.28
C VAL A 43 -3.45 -7.93 1.66
N ARG A 44 -4.54 -8.39 1.04
CA ARG A 44 -5.86 -7.74 1.17
C ARG A 44 -6.52 -7.92 2.53
N GLN A 45 -6.44 -9.11 3.12
CA GLN A 45 -7.19 -9.47 4.33
C GLN A 45 -6.35 -9.42 5.60
N GLN A 46 -5.01 -9.52 5.49
CA GLN A 46 -4.14 -9.56 6.67
C GLN A 46 -3.28 -8.31 6.79
N MET A 47 -2.50 -7.96 5.76
CA MET A 47 -1.61 -6.81 5.82
C MET A 47 -2.37 -5.48 5.75
N TRP A 48 -3.26 -5.34 4.77
CA TRP A 48 -3.91 -4.08 4.47
C TRP A 48 -4.67 -3.47 5.67
N PRO A 49 -5.49 -4.22 6.43
CA PRO A 49 -6.19 -3.65 7.59
C PRO A 49 -5.26 -3.01 8.63
N LEU A 50 -4.07 -3.58 8.84
CA LEU A 50 -3.07 -3.07 9.77
C LEU A 50 -2.45 -1.77 9.25
N VAL A 51 -2.05 -1.78 7.97
CA VAL A 51 -1.46 -0.63 7.29
C VAL A 51 -2.46 0.52 7.20
N GLU A 52 -3.69 0.23 6.80
CA GLU A 52 -4.77 1.21 6.67
C GLU A 52 -5.06 1.89 8.01
N LYS A 53 -5.26 1.11 9.07
CA LYS A 53 -5.53 1.64 10.41
C LYS A 53 -4.44 2.61 10.84
N TRP A 54 -3.18 2.16 10.76
CA TRP A 54 -2.04 2.97 11.18
C TRP A 54 -1.88 4.23 10.33
N MET A 55 -2.01 4.14 9.01
CA MET A 55 -1.89 5.30 8.11
C MET A 55 -3.02 6.32 8.33
N ARG A 56 -4.25 5.87 8.64
CA ARG A 56 -5.35 6.79 8.96
C ARG A 56 -5.04 7.60 10.22
N GLU A 57 -4.59 6.94 11.29
CA GLU A 57 -4.17 7.60 12.53
C GLU A 57 -2.96 8.53 12.28
N ALA A 58 -1.99 8.07 11.50
CA ALA A 58 -0.79 8.87 11.19
C ALA A 58 -1.10 10.08 10.30
N SER A 59 -2.18 10.05 9.49
CA SER A 59 -2.56 11.15 8.60
C SER A 59 -3.01 12.43 9.34
N THR A 60 -3.37 12.32 10.62
CA THR A 60 -3.76 13.46 11.45
C THR A 60 -2.59 14.06 12.24
N HIS A 61 -1.38 13.53 12.05
CA HIS A 61 -0.19 13.92 12.81
C HIS A 61 0.91 14.40 11.86
N THR A 62 1.62 15.45 12.29
CA THR A 62 2.80 15.95 11.58
C THR A 62 4.06 15.40 12.24
N TYR A 63 4.73 14.49 11.54
CA TYR A 63 5.98 13.91 12.00
C TYR A 63 7.20 14.64 11.41
N SER A 64 8.29 14.72 12.19
CA SER A 64 9.59 15.17 11.68
C SER A 64 10.09 14.22 10.60
N SER A 65 10.76 14.75 9.57
CA SER A 65 11.33 13.98 8.46
C SER A 65 12.39 12.96 8.91
N THR A 66 12.99 13.15 10.08
CA THR A 66 13.98 12.23 10.66
C THR A 66 13.35 11.06 11.42
N SER A 67 12.06 11.17 11.78
CA SER A 67 11.37 10.17 12.61
C SER A 67 11.07 8.87 11.87
N ALA A 68 11.00 7.77 12.61
CA ALA A 68 10.63 6.46 12.07
C ALA A 68 9.18 6.45 11.53
N ALA A 69 8.26 7.17 12.19
CA ALA A 69 6.87 7.32 11.74
C ALA A 69 6.77 7.99 10.36
N TYR A 70 7.50 9.09 10.15
CA TYR A 70 7.58 9.72 8.84
C TYR A 70 8.12 8.76 7.78
N LYS A 71 9.22 8.07 8.08
CA LYS A 71 9.84 7.11 7.15
C LYS A 71 8.91 5.94 6.83
N TYR A 72 8.12 5.50 7.79
CA TYR A 72 7.13 4.45 7.60
C TYR A 72 5.97 4.90 6.71
N GLN A 73 5.41 6.10 6.95
CA GLN A 73 4.42 6.71 6.04
C GLN A 73 4.96 6.79 4.62
N LEU A 74 6.17 7.32 4.46
CA LEU A 74 6.81 7.47 3.16
C LEU A 74 6.99 6.12 2.45
N THR A 75 7.48 5.11 3.18
CA THR A 75 7.70 3.76 2.64
C THR A 75 6.39 3.14 2.14
N ILE A 76 5.30 3.28 2.90
CA ILE A 76 3.98 2.78 2.46
C ILE A 76 3.54 3.50 1.19
N LEU A 77 3.59 4.83 1.16
CA LEU A 77 3.16 5.61 0.00
C LEU A 77 3.95 5.28 -1.27
N GLN A 78 5.24 5.00 -1.13
CA GLN A 78 6.12 4.60 -2.25
C GLN A 78 5.81 3.21 -2.81
N ASN A 79 5.28 2.29 -2.00
CA ASN A 79 5.13 0.88 -2.39
C ASN A 79 3.67 0.45 -2.60
N ILE A 80 2.68 1.21 -2.10
CA ILE A 80 1.31 0.72 -2.03
C ILE A 80 0.67 0.49 -3.41
N ALA A 81 0.99 1.33 -4.40
CA ALA A 81 0.53 1.14 -5.77
C ALA A 81 1.09 -0.15 -6.37
N ASP A 82 2.40 -0.38 -6.24
CA ASP A 82 3.06 -1.61 -6.72
C ASP A 82 2.51 -2.87 -6.06
N ILE A 83 2.22 -2.80 -4.77
CA ILE A 83 1.64 -3.92 -4.02
C ILE A 83 0.25 -4.27 -4.57
N PHE A 84 -0.65 -3.30 -4.73
CA PHE A 84 -2.02 -3.56 -5.15
C PHE A 84 -2.16 -3.88 -6.65
N ILE A 85 -1.37 -3.23 -7.50
CA ILE A 85 -1.26 -3.58 -8.93
C ILE A 85 -0.66 -4.98 -9.07
N GLY A 86 0.40 -5.27 -8.30
CA GLY A 86 1.14 -6.52 -8.42
C GLY A 86 0.35 -7.77 -8.01
N ILE A 87 -0.63 -7.65 -7.10
CA ILE A 87 -1.56 -8.73 -6.75
C ILE A 87 -2.76 -8.86 -7.70
N ASP A 88 -2.80 -8.05 -8.76
CA ASP A 88 -3.91 -7.93 -9.71
C ASP A 88 -5.27 -7.76 -9.02
N THR A 89 -5.36 -6.71 -8.21
CA THR A 89 -6.50 -6.49 -7.33
C THR A 89 -7.78 -6.09 -8.08
N VAL A 90 -8.94 -6.43 -7.50
CA VAL A 90 -10.24 -6.00 -8.04
C VAL A 90 -10.47 -4.48 -7.86
N PRO A 91 -11.31 -3.84 -8.70
CA PRO A 91 -11.52 -2.39 -8.66
C PRO A 91 -11.94 -1.84 -7.29
N GLU A 92 -12.77 -2.57 -6.56
CA GLU A 92 -13.28 -2.17 -5.24
C GLU A 92 -12.13 -1.99 -4.23
N ASP A 93 -11.12 -2.85 -4.32
CA ASP A 93 -9.96 -2.79 -3.46
C ASP A 93 -9.02 -1.65 -3.84
N VAL A 94 -8.90 -1.33 -5.14
CA VAL A 94 -8.19 -0.12 -5.57
C VAL A 94 -8.86 1.12 -5.00
N GLN A 95 -10.19 1.20 -5.07
CA GLN A 95 -10.96 2.33 -4.55
C GLN A 95 -10.74 2.55 -3.04
N MET A 96 -10.61 1.46 -2.28
CA MET A 96 -10.25 1.52 -0.86
C MET A 96 -8.87 2.15 -0.64
N VAL A 97 -7.86 1.78 -1.44
CA VAL A 97 -6.52 2.38 -1.37
C VAL A 97 -6.54 3.85 -1.78
N LEU A 98 -7.26 4.20 -2.85
CA LEU A 98 -7.41 5.59 -3.32
C LEU A 98 -8.02 6.48 -2.24
N LYS A 99 -9.00 5.98 -1.48
CA LYS A 99 -9.58 6.70 -0.34
C LYS A 99 -8.53 7.01 0.73
N LEU A 100 -7.62 6.08 1.05
CA LEU A 100 -6.53 6.35 1.99
C LEU A 100 -5.56 7.41 1.43
N LEU A 101 -5.14 7.26 0.17
CA LEU A 101 -4.22 8.19 -0.48
C LEU A 101 -4.77 9.62 -0.52
N SER A 102 -6.09 9.79 -0.67
CA SER A 102 -6.74 11.10 -0.66
C SER A 102 -6.51 11.90 0.63
N LEU A 103 -6.29 11.22 1.77
CA LEU A 103 -5.97 11.89 3.04
C LEU A 103 -4.60 12.58 2.96
N TYR A 104 -3.67 11.98 2.23
CA TYR A 104 -2.29 12.44 2.08
C TYR A 104 -2.12 13.45 0.94
N THR A 105 -3.05 13.50 -0.02
CA THR A 105 -3.01 14.52 -1.10
C THR A 105 -3.67 15.84 -0.67
N THR A 106 -4.62 15.81 0.26
CA THR A 106 -5.45 16.98 0.62
C THR A 106 -5.06 17.66 1.92
N LYS A 107 -4.69 16.89 2.95
CA LYS A 107 -4.55 17.40 4.33
C LYS A 107 -3.11 17.54 4.84
N MET A 108 -2.14 17.00 4.11
CA MET A 108 -0.75 16.92 4.57
C MET A 108 0.06 18.17 4.22
N GLY A 109 0.74 18.74 5.22
CA GLY A 109 1.70 19.83 5.04
C GLY A 109 3.07 19.39 4.52
N ASN A 110 3.37 18.08 4.47
CA ASN A 110 4.66 17.57 4.01
C ASN A 110 4.69 17.36 2.47
N PRO A 111 5.52 18.11 1.72
CA PRO A 111 5.52 18.05 0.25
C PRO A 111 5.90 16.68 -0.30
N GLN A 112 6.81 15.96 0.37
CA GLN A 112 7.30 14.67 -0.11
C GLN A 112 6.24 13.57 0.06
N LEU A 113 5.55 13.52 1.22
CA LEU A 113 4.44 12.58 1.40
C LEU A 113 3.29 12.86 0.42
N LYS A 114 2.98 14.14 0.20
CA LYS A 114 1.97 14.55 -0.79
C LYS A 114 2.35 14.08 -2.19
N LYS A 115 3.59 14.31 -2.61
CA LYS A 115 4.10 13.89 -3.92
C LYS A 115 4.00 12.37 -4.13
N GLU A 116 4.44 11.58 -3.16
CA GLU A 116 4.36 10.11 -3.27
C GLU A 116 2.91 9.62 -3.25
N ALA A 117 2.03 10.26 -2.47
CA ALA A 117 0.60 9.94 -2.48
C ALA A 117 -0.05 10.25 -3.84
N GLU A 118 0.26 11.39 -4.44
CA GLU A 118 -0.23 11.78 -5.78
C GLU A 118 0.29 10.83 -6.86
N SER A 119 1.58 10.47 -6.80
CA SER A 119 2.18 9.50 -7.73
C SER A 119 1.51 8.13 -7.64
N SER A 120 1.37 7.58 -6.43
CA SER A 120 0.70 6.29 -6.22
C SER A 120 -0.78 6.33 -6.59
N LYS A 121 -1.46 7.44 -6.31
CA LYS A 121 -2.87 7.64 -6.69
C LYS A 121 -3.04 7.58 -8.21
N LYS A 122 -2.23 8.33 -8.95
CA LYS A 122 -2.26 8.38 -10.41
C LYS A 122 -2.07 6.99 -11.03
N ARG A 123 -1.07 6.23 -10.55
CA ARG A 123 -0.79 4.88 -11.04
C ARG A 123 -1.95 3.91 -10.83
N LEU A 124 -2.65 4.03 -9.70
CA LEU A 124 -3.83 3.22 -9.40
C LEU A 124 -5.05 3.62 -10.23
N GLU A 125 -5.21 4.90 -10.54
CA GLU A 125 -6.25 5.40 -11.45
C GLU A 125 -6.01 4.90 -12.89
N GLU A 126 -4.77 4.98 -13.39
CA GLU A 126 -4.36 4.42 -14.69
C GLU A 126 -4.65 2.91 -14.76
N TYR A 127 -4.30 2.15 -13.71
CA TYR A 127 -4.59 0.73 -13.61
C TYR A 127 -6.10 0.41 -13.68
N LEU A 128 -6.95 1.23 -13.03
CA LEU A 128 -8.40 1.07 -13.10
C LEU A 128 -8.95 1.31 -14.50
N GLU A 129 -8.44 2.32 -15.19
CA GLU A 129 -8.83 2.62 -16.57
C GLU A 129 -8.45 1.48 -17.53
N GLU A 130 -7.25 0.92 -17.37
CA GLU A 130 -6.80 -0.25 -18.14
C GLU A 130 -7.71 -1.46 -17.89
N LYS A 131 -8.00 -1.78 -16.63
CA LYS A 131 -8.93 -2.87 -16.27
C LYS A 131 -10.32 -2.68 -16.88
N LYS A 132 -10.83 -1.44 -16.88
CA LYS A 132 -12.14 -1.13 -17.47
C LYS A 132 -12.14 -1.35 -18.99
N LYS A 133 -11.10 -0.92 -19.70
CA LYS A 133 -10.96 -1.11 -21.15
C LYS A 133 -10.90 -2.60 -21.51
N SER A 134 -10.09 -3.38 -20.79
CA SER A 134 -9.99 -4.83 -21.03
C SER A 134 -11.34 -5.55 -20.82
N ALA A 135 -12.09 -5.18 -19.78
CA ALA A 135 -13.42 -5.76 -19.54
C ALA A 135 -14.44 -5.39 -20.64
N GLU A 136 -14.37 -4.18 -21.18
CA GLU A 136 -15.22 -3.75 -22.30
C GLU A 136 -14.87 -4.45 -23.62
N GLU A 137 -13.60 -4.81 -23.83
CA GLU A 137 -13.13 -5.56 -24.99
C GLU A 137 -13.53 -7.05 -24.92
N GLU A 138 -13.50 -7.68 -23.75
CA GLU A 138 -13.91 -9.08 -23.56
C GLU A 138 -15.42 -9.31 -23.75
N MET A 139 -16.24 -8.25 -23.68
CA MET A 139 -17.70 -8.32 -23.88
C MET A 139 -18.15 -8.06 -25.33
N ARG A 140 -17.22 -7.73 -26.25
CA ARG A 140 -17.50 -7.47 -27.67
C ARG A 140 -17.16 -8.68 -28.53
#